data_AF-A0A6A4UUC2-F1
#
_entry.id   AF-A0A6A4UUC2-F1
#
_cell.length_a   1.000
_cell.length_b   1.000
_cell.length_c   1.000
_cell.angle_alpha   90.00
_cell.angle_beta   90.00
_cell.angle_gamma   90.00
#
_symmetry.space_group_name_H-M   'P 1'
#
loop_
_entity.id
_entity.type
_entity.pdbx_description
1 polymer ?
#
loop_
_entity_poly.entity_id
_entity_poly.type
_entity_poly.pdbx_seq_one_letter_code
_entity_poly.pdbx_strand_id
1 'polypeptide(L)' 'MSEFNINGKYYVTVTDIRRLLKCSHKKAKRLFQTALQQEAKSGYMSVHDNKVALKTVVKLTGFDLNLYLKLIPNKVGDSK' A
#
# COMPACT_ATOMS: atom_id res chain seq x y z
N MET A 1 -18.05 -11.66 -10.31
CA MET A 1 -17.45 -10.59 -9.49
C MET A 1 -16.07 -11.05 -9.12
N SER A 2 -15.03 -10.50 -9.75
CA SER A 2 -13.66 -10.97 -9.52
C SER A 2 -13.18 -10.40 -8.19
N GLU A 3 -13.18 -11.23 -7.14
CA GLU A 3 -12.46 -10.96 -5.91
C GLU A 3 -11.01 -10.62 -6.26
N PHE A 4 -10.64 -9.35 -6.06
CA PHE A 4 -9.24 -8.97 -6.07
C PHE A 4 -8.58 -9.74 -4.94
N ASN A 5 -7.87 -10.79 -5.31
CA ASN A 5 -7.20 -11.70 -4.40
C ASN A 5 -6.02 -10.94 -3.76
N ILE A 6 -6.27 -10.24 -2.66
CA ILE A 6 -5.27 -9.48 -1.88
C ILE A 6 -4.21 -10.42 -1.23
N ASN A 7 -4.32 -11.74 -1.44
CA ASN A 7 -3.33 -12.73 -1.02
C ASN A 7 -2.00 -12.68 -1.79
N GLY A 8 -1.91 -11.96 -2.92
CA GLY A 8 -0.61 -11.58 -3.49
C GLY A 8 0.02 -10.52 -2.59
N LYS A 9 1.12 -10.84 -1.89
CA LYS A 9 1.79 -9.94 -0.93
C LYS A 9 2.24 -8.62 -1.58
N TYR A 10 1.35 -7.62 -1.67
CA TYR A 10 1.69 -6.28 -2.15
C TYR A 10 2.52 -5.59 -1.07
N TYR A 11 3.83 -5.69 -1.20
CA TYR A 11 4.78 -4.93 -0.40
C TYR A 11 5.03 -3.57 -1.05
N VAL A 12 5.00 -2.51 -0.27
CA VAL A 12 5.16 -1.13 -0.72
C VAL A 12 6.34 -0.45 -0.03
N THR A 13 7.02 0.41 -0.79
CA THR A 13 8.10 1.27 -0.30
C THR A 13 7.55 2.64 0.13
N VAL A 14 8.40 3.46 0.77
CA VAL A 14 8.08 4.87 1.06
C VAL A 14 7.62 5.63 -0.20
N THR A 15 8.25 5.36 -1.35
CA THR A 15 7.91 6.00 -2.62
C THR A 15 6.53 5.60 -3.11
N ASP A 16 6.16 4.33 -2.96
CA ASP A 16 4.83 3.83 -3.34
C ASP A 16 3.75 4.43 -2.44
N ILE A 17 4.00 4.47 -1.12
CA ILE A 17 3.10 5.13 -0.15
C ILE A 17 2.89 6.60 -0.51
N ARG A 18 3.96 7.30 -0.89
CA ARG A 18 3.91 8.70 -1.34
C ARG A 18 3.01 8.85 -2.57
N ARG A 19 3.16 7.96 -3.56
CA ARG A 19 2.37 7.99 -4.81
C ARG A 19 0.90 7.65 -4.56
N LEU A 20 0.64 6.59 -3.78
CA LEU A 20 -0.70 6.10 -3.45
C LEU A 20 -1.50 7.15 -2.69
N LEU A 21 -0.92 7.71 -1.63
CA LEU A 21 -1.59 8.66 -0.75
C LEU A 21 -1.44 10.12 -1.20
N LYS A 22 -0.75 10.36 -2.33
CA LYS A 22 -0.38 11.69 -2.83
C LYS A 22 0.10 12.63 -1.72
N CYS A 23 0.97 12.14 -0.84
CA CYS A 23 1.40 12.87 0.35
C CYS A 23 2.87 13.33 0.27
N SER A 24 3.31 14.10 1.26
CA SER A 24 4.72 14.53 1.35
C SER A 24 5.63 13.35 1.70
N HIS A 25 6.89 13.40 1.27
CA HIS A 25 7.87 12.35 1.58
C HIS A 25 8.03 12.14 3.09
N LYS A 26 7.99 13.22 3.89
CA LYS A 26 8.02 13.16 5.36
C LYS A 26 6.83 12.38 5.93
N LYS A 27 5.62 12.58 5.39
CA LYS A 27 4.41 11.86 5.82
C LYS A 27 4.46 10.39 5.40
N ALA A 28 4.88 10.10 4.17
CA ALA A 28 5.06 8.74 3.68
C ALA A 28 6.09 7.95 4.51
N LYS A 29 7.23 8.56 4.85
CA LYS A 29 8.27 7.94 5.70
C LYS A 29 7.75 7.62 7.10
N ARG A 30 6.94 8.52 7.69
CA ARG A 30 6.32 8.29 9.00
C ARG A 30 5.35 7.10 8.96
N LEU A 31 4.50 7.04 7.94
CA LEU A 31 3.56 5.93 7.75
C LEU A 31 4.28 4.59 7.53
N PHE A 32 5.36 4.61 6.74
CA PHE A 32 6.21 3.44 6.52
C PHE A 32 6.82 2.92 7.83
N GLN A 33 7.38 3.81 8.66
CA GLN A 33 7.94 3.42 9.97
C GLN A 33 6.87 2.87 10.92
N THR A 34 5.68 3.47 10.95
CA THR A 34 4.55 2.96 11.76
C THR A 34 4.09 1.59 11.27
N ALA A 35 4.03 1.37 9.95
CA ALA A 35 3.71 0.07 9.37
C ALA A 35 4.75 -1.00 9.74
N LEU A 36 6.04 -0.65 9.67
CA LEU A 36 7.15 -1.51 10.10
C LEU A 36 7.04 -1.93 11.57
N GLN A 37 6.74 -0.98 12.46
CA GLN A 37 6.54 -1.27 13.88
C GLN A 37 5.33 -2.18 14.12
N GLN A 38 4.25 -2.00 13.36
CA GLN A 38 3.05 -2.82 13.48
C GLN A 38 3.28 -4.26 12.99
N GLU A 39 4.05 -4.44 11.91
CA GLU A 39 4.43 -5.75 11.40
C GLU A 39 5.38 -6.49 12.35
N ALA A 40 6.36 -5.76 12.91
CA ALA A 40 7.25 -6.27 13.95
C ALA A 40 6.46 -6.77 15.18
N LYS A 41 5.45 -6.02 15.64
CA LYS A 41 4.58 -6.43 16.75
C LYS A 41 3.72 -7.66 16.44
N SER A 42 3.35 -7.87 15.17
CA SER A 42 2.50 -8.99 14.77
C SER A 42 3.29 -10.29 14.53
N GLY A 43 4.60 -10.30 14.84
CA GLY A 43 5.48 -11.45 14.57
C GLY A 43 5.79 -11.67 13.09
N TYR A 44 5.26 -10.83 12.20
CA TYR A 44 5.59 -10.81 10.78
C TYR A 44 6.90 -10.02 10.59
N MET A 45 8.03 -10.59 11.02
CA MET A 45 9.34 -10.12 10.58
C MET A 45 9.47 -10.48 9.10
N SER A 46 9.18 -9.55 8.19
CA SER A 46 9.61 -9.64 6.78
C SER A 46 10.86 -8.76 6.65
N VAL A 47 12.08 -9.28 6.81
CA VAL A 47 12.98 -9.85 5.77
C VAL A 47 13.34 -8.91 4.60
N HIS A 48 12.71 -7.73 4.50
CA HIS A 48 13.02 -6.77 3.44
C HIS A 48 13.26 -5.37 4.01
N ASP A 49 14.52 -4.94 4.07
CA ASP A 49 14.99 -3.66 4.66
C ASP A 49 14.26 -2.39 4.19
N ASN A 50 13.44 -2.47 3.13
CA ASN A 50 12.81 -1.30 2.52
C ASN A 50 11.35 -1.50 2.08
N LYS A 51 10.64 -2.53 2.60
CA LYS A 51 9.23 -2.74 2.22
C LYS A 51 8.33 -3.13 3.40
N VAL A 52 7.08 -2.69 3.36
CA VAL A 52 6.01 -3.05 4.32
C VAL A 52 4.78 -3.54 3.57
N ALA A 53 3.93 -4.36 4.17
CA ALA A 53 2.72 -4.79 3.47
C ALA A 53 1.75 -3.63 3.29
N LEU A 54 1.20 -3.51 2.07
CA LEU A 54 0.21 -2.49 1.71
C LEU A 54 -1.03 -2.57 2.60
N LYS A 55 -1.45 -3.78 2.98
CA LYS A 55 -2.56 -3.99 3.93
C LYS A 55 -2.35 -3.24 5.24
N THR A 56 -1.12 -3.19 5.73
CA THR A 56 -0.75 -2.51 6.98
C THR A 56 -0.85 -1.00 6.79
N VAL A 57 -0.35 -0.47 5.67
CA VAL A 57 -0.45 0.95 5.33
C VAL A 57 -1.91 1.39 5.17
N VAL A 58 -2.72 0.59 4.47
CA VAL A 58 -4.16 0.82 4.29
C VAL A 58 -4.87 0.85 5.64
N LYS A 59 -4.61 -0.13 6.51
CA LYS A 59 -5.19 -0.17 7.86
C LYS A 59 -4.81 1.05 8.71
N LEU A 60 -3.56 1.52 8.61
CA LEU A 60 -3.08 2.68 9.36
C LEU A 60 -3.65 4.01 8.87
N THR A 61 -3.95 4.11 7.58
CA THR A 61 -4.39 5.35 6.95
C THR A 61 -5.90 5.45 6.82
N GLY A 62 -6.62 4.33 6.98
CA GLY A 62 -8.04 4.23 6.61
C GLY A 62 -8.26 4.42 5.10
N PHE A 63 -7.20 4.32 4.30
CA PHE A 63 -7.27 4.56 2.87
C PHE A 63 -8.01 3.42 2.19
N ASP A 64 -9.17 3.71 1.63
CA ASP A 64 -9.97 2.70 0.95
C ASP A 64 -9.32 2.31 -0.37
N LEU A 65 -8.48 1.26 -0.32
CA LEU A 65 -7.77 0.74 -1.47
C LEU A 65 -8.72 0.26 -2.56
N ASN A 66 -9.90 -0.26 -2.18
CA ASN A 66 -10.92 -0.70 -3.13
C ASN A 66 -11.52 0.50 -3.88
N LEU A 67 -11.77 1.60 -3.17
CA LEU A 67 -12.20 2.84 -3.79
C LEU A 67 -11.11 3.40 -4.71
N TYR A 68 -9.85 3.38 -4.29
CA TYR A 68 -8.73 3.82 -5.13
C TYR A 68 -8.60 2.98 -6.40
N LEU A 69 -8.63 1.65 -6.31
CA LEU A 69 -8.58 0.77 -7.47
C LEU A 69 -9.75 0.99 -8.43
N LYS A 70 -10.94 1.30 -7.92
CA LYS A 70 -12.11 1.67 -8.73
C LYS A 70 -11.99 3.06 -9.37
N LEU A 71 -11.28 3.98 -8.73
CA LEU A 71 -11.09 5.37 -9.17
C LEU A 71 -9.86 5.56 -10.07
N ILE A 72 -8.92 4.63 -10.09
CA ILE A 72 -7.90 4.60 -11.14
C ILE A 72 -8.69 4.40 -12.43
N PRO A 73 -8.69 5.36 -13.37
CA PRO A 73 -9.30 5.13 -14.65
C PRO A 73 -8.62 3.89 -15.20
N ASN A 74 -9.37 2.81 -15.43
CA ASN A 74 -8.90 1.76 -16.30
C ASN A 74 -8.52 2.50 -17.58
N LYS A 75 -7.22 2.68 -17.82
CA LYS A 75 -6.74 2.83 -19.18
C LYS A 75 -6.95 1.46 -19.82
N VAL A 76 -8.23 1.11 -20.02
CA VAL A 76 -8.61 0.20 -21.09
C VAL A 76 -8.03 0.89 -22.30
N GLY A 77 -7.06 0.23 -22.93
CA GLY A 77 -6.52 0.70 -24.18
C GLY A 77 -7.68 0.95 -25.12
N ASP A 78 -7.94 2.22 -25.36
CA ASP A 78 -8.45 2.67 -26.64
C ASP A 78 -7.34 2.31 -27.63
N SER A 79 -7.49 1.15 -28.24
CA SER A 79 -6.76 0.79 -29.45
C SER A 79 -7.83 0.40 -30.44
N LYS A 80 -8.29 1.43 -31.13
CA LYS A 80 -8.94 1.36 -32.44
C LYS A 80 -8.22 0.41 -33.39
#